data_AF-A0A198GNA4-F1
#
_entry.id   AF-A0A198GNA4-F1
#
_cell.length_a   1.000
_cell.length_b   1.000
_cell.length_c   1.000
_cell.angle_alpha   90.00
_cell.angle_beta   90.00
_cell.angle_gamma   90.00
#
_symmetry.space_group_name_H-M   'P 1'
#
loop_
_entity.id
_entity.type
_entity.pdbx_description
1 polymer ?
#
loop_
_entity_poly.entity_id
_entity_poly.type
_entity_poly.pdbx_seq_one_letter_code
_entity_poly.pdbx_strand_id
1 'polypeptide(L)'
;MLKKVTRIAGNKTTVKQRVAVVNQLKMTYPILVLLRALSLSKSTFYYHQKNSNNLKDKLLKDKIKAIYHQHKGRYGYRRITAVLRNEVVINHKKYNG
;
A
#
# COMPACT_ATOMS: atom_id res chain seq x y z
N MET A 1 -12.50 -27.27 9.34
CA MET A 1 -11.67 -26.10 8.95
C MET A 1 -12.44 -24.78 8.81
N LEU A 2 -13.74 -24.78 8.48
CA LEU A 2 -14.53 -23.53 8.31
C LEU A 2 -14.83 -22.74 9.59
N LYS A 3 -14.72 -23.34 10.79
CA LYS A 3 -14.96 -22.65 12.07
C LYS A 3 -13.89 -21.60 12.44
N LYS A 4 -12.69 -21.64 11.84
CA LYS A 4 -11.63 -20.64 12.10
C LYS A 4 -11.88 -19.32 11.37
N VAL A 5 -12.53 -19.35 10.21
CA VAL A 5 -12.78 -18.17 9.37
C VAL A 5 -13.91 -17.32 9.96
N THR A 6 -14.94 -17.94 10.54
CA THR A 6 -16.06 -17.23 11.18
C THR A 6 -15.64 -16.46 12.45
N ARG A 7 -14.60 -16.90 13.17
CA ARG A 7 -14.08 -16.17 14.35
C ARG A 7 -13.35 -14.85 13.99
N ILE A 8 -12.90 -14.71 12.75
CA ILE A 8 -12.22 -13.50 12.25
C ILE A 8 -13.25 -12.43 11.83
N ALA A 9 -14.52 -12.78 11.63
CA ALA A 9 -15.57 -11.83 11.25
C ALA A 9 -16.22 -11.09 12.43
N GLY A 10 -15.72 -11.25 13.67
CA GLY A 10 -16.18 -10.48 14.83
C GLY A 10 -15.70 -9.02 14.79
N ASN A 11 -16.46 -8.12 15.42
CA ASN A 11 -16.38 -6.63 15.45
C ASN A 11 -15.02 -5.96 15.77
N LYS A 12 -13.88 -6.67 15.72
CA LYS A 12 -12.52 -6.15 16.02
C LYS A 12 -11.53 -6.23 14.85
N THR A 13 -11.87 -6.83 13.71
CA THR A 13 -10.91 -6.94 12.58
C THR A 13 -11.01 -5.78 11.60
N THR A 14 -9.86 -5.18 11.31
CA THR A 14 -9.72 -4.10 10.33
C THR A 14 -9.96 -4.58 8.91
N VAL A 15 -10.36 -3.67 8.02
CA VAL A 15 -10.49 -3.93 6.59
C VAL A 15 -9.19 -4.51 6.00
N LYS A 16 -8.03 -4.00 6.44
CA LYS A 16 -6.70 -4.49 6.02
C LYS A 16 -6.48 -5.96 6.36
N GLN A 17 -6.87 -6.39 7.57
CA GLN A 17 -6.78 -7.80 7.99
C GLN A 17 -7.72 -8.68 7.17
N ARG A 18 -8.96 -8.23 6.93
CA ARG A 18 -9.92 -8.95 6.08
C ARG A 18 -9.38 -9.13 4.65
N VAL A 19 -8.83 -8.07 4.05
CA VAL A 19 -8.19 -8.14 2.72
C VAL A 19 -6.99 -9.09 2.71
N ALA A 20 -6.20 -9.15 3.78
CA ALA A 20 -5.08 -10.09 3.89
C ALA A 20 -5.56 -11.56 3.89
N VAL A 21 -6.64 -11.86 4.61
CA VAL A 21 -7.26 -13.19 4.61
C VAL A 21 -7.79 -13.55 3.22
N VAL A 22 -8.47 -12.62 2.54
CA VAL A 22 -8.92 -12.85 1.14
C VAL A 22 -7.73 -13.16 0.23
N ASN A 23 -6.62 -12.42 0.35
CA ASN A 23 -5.43 -12.65 -0.48
C ASN A 23 -4.77 -14.01 -0.24
N GLN A 24 -4.82 -14.55 0.98
CA GLN A 24 -4.30 -15.88 1.29
C GLN A 24 -5.20 -17.00 0.75
N LEU A 25 -6.52 -16.81 0.77
CA LEU A 25 -7.50 -17.86 0.45
C LEU A 25 -8.00 -17.83 -1.00
N LYS A 26 -7.79 -16.72 -1.74
CA LYS A 26 -8.32 -16.54 -3.10
C LYS A 26 -7.80 -17.55 -4.14
N MET A 27 -6.70 -18.24 -3.86
CA MET A 27 -6.17 -19.31 -4.73
C MET A 27 -6.97 -20.61 -4.62
N THR A 28 -7.70 -20.80 -3.52
CA THR A 28 -8.42 -22.05 -3.21
C THR A 28 -9.93 -21.86 -3.23
N TYR A 29 -10.43 -20.66 -2.95
CA TYR A 29 -11.85 -20.37 -2.85
C TYR A 29 -12.28 -19.20 -3.74
N PRO A 30 -13.51 -19.22 -4.30
CA PRO A 30 -14.03 -18.11 -5.08
C PRO A 30 -14.03 -16.79 -4.28
N ILE A 31 -13.46 -15.73 -4.88
CA ILE A 31 -13.31 -14.43 -4.23
C ILE A 31 -14.65 -13.90 -3.69
N LEU A 32 -15.74 -14.03 -4.45
CA LEU A 32 -17.07 -13.54 -4.04
C LEU A 32 -17.58 -14.20 -2.74
N VAL A 33 -17.26 -15.49 -2.55
CA VAL A 33 -17.62 -16.23 -1.33
C VAL A 33 -16.82 -15.70 -0.14
N LEU A 34 -15.52 -15.48 -0.31
CA LEU A 34 -14.64 -14.92 0.71
C LEU A 34 -15.07 -13.50 1.12
N LEU A 35 -15.41 -12.66 0.14
CA LEU A 35 -15.89 -11.29 0.37
C LEU A 35 -17.19 -11.27 1.17
N ARG A 36 -18.14 -12.14 0.83
CA ARG A 36 -19.41 -12.26 1.56
C ARG A 36 -19.19 -12.75 3.00
N ALA A 37 -18.36 -13.78 3.19
CA ALA A 37 -18.04 -14.32 4.50
C ALA A 37 -17.35 -13.30 5.42
N LEU A 38 -16.56 -12.39 4.84
CA LEU A 38 -15.86 -11.33 5.54
C LEU A 38 -16.55 -9.98 5.40
N SER A 39 -17.86 -9.92 5.10
CA SER A 39 -18.65 -8.69 4.95
C SER A 39 -17.87 -7.52 4.29
N LEU A 40 -17.15 -7.83 3.21
CA LEU A 40 -16.24 -6.92 2.53
C LEU A 40 -16.80 -6.63 1.14
N SER A 41 -17.01 -5.36 0.81
CA SER A 41 -17.48 -5.00 -0.53
C SER A 41 -16.37 -5.23 -1.57
N LYS A 42 -16.80 -5.50 -2.81
CA LYS A 42 -15.90 -5.68 -3.96
C LYS A 42 -15.03 -4.43 -4.19
N SER A 43 -15.63 -3.24 -4.09
CA SER A 43 -14.93 -1.96 -4.24
C SER A 43 -13.84 -1.78 -3.18
N THR A 44 -14.14 -2.05 -1.91
CA THR A 44 -13.17 -1.97 -0.82
C THR A 44 -12.01 -2.93 -1.02
N PHE A 45 -12.30 -4.18 -1.42
CA PHE A 45 -11.24 -5.14 -1.72
C PHE A 45 -10.30 -4.67 -2.84
N TYR A 46 -10.85 -4.24 -3.98
CA TYR A 46 -10.03 -3.78 -5.11
C TYR A 46 -9.30 -2.48 -4.82
N TYR A 47 -9.87 -1.57 -4.03
CA TYR A 47 -9.18 -0.38 -3.55
C TYR A 47 -7.91 -0.74 -2.76
N HIS A 48 -8.04 -1.66 -1.79
CA HIS A 48 -6.89 -2.11 -1.01
C HIS A 48 -5.89 -2.93 -1.83
N GLN A 49 -6.35 -3.73 -2.81
CA GLN A 49 -5.49 -4.48 -3.72
C GLN A 49 -4.67 -3.55 -4.62
N LYS A 50 -5.27 -2.45 -5.11
CA LYS A 50 -4.57 -1.44 -5.91
C LYS A 50 -3.49 -0.74 -5.08
N ASN A 51 -3.82 -0.36 -3.85
CA ASN A 51 -2.90 0.38 -2.98
C ASN A 51 -1.80 -0.50 -2.39
N SER A 52 -2.00 -1.82 -2.24
CA SER A 52 -0.96 -2.73 -1.76
C SER A 52 0.20 -2.91 -2.75
N ASN A 53 -0.06 -2.69 -4.03
CA ASN A 53 0.88 -2.98 -5.12
C ASN A 53 1.60 -1.73 -5.65
N ASN A 54 1.39 -0.56 -5.03
CA ASN A 54 2.01 0.66 -5.52
C ASN A 54 3.47 0.80 -5.03
N LEU A 55 4.38 0.07 -5.69
CA LEU A 55 5.82 0.14 -5.44
C LEU A 55 6.36 1.56 -5.61
N LYS A 56 5.83 2.32 -6.57
CA LYS A 56 6.22 3.71 -6.82
C LYS A 56 5.93 4.60 -5.61
N ASP A 57 4.74 4.46 -5.00
CA ASP A 57 4.40 5.19 -3.78
C ASP A 57 5.29 4.81 -2.59
N LYS A 58 5.68 3.53 -2.49
CA LYS A 58 6.59 3.06 -1.44
C LYS A 58 7.97 3.70 -1.60
N LEU A 59 8.57 3.60 -2.79
CA LEU A 59 9.86 4.20 -3.10
C LEU A 59 9.85 5.72 -2.89
N LEU A 60 8.79 6.39 -3.30
CA LEU A 60 8.63 7.84 -3.08
C LEU A 60 8.57 8.18 -1.59
N LYS A 61 7.82 7.42 -0.79
CA LYS A 61 7.76 7.60 0.68
C LYS A 61 9.11 7.38 1.33
N ASP A 62 9.85 6.36 0.91
CA ASP A 62 11.17 6.05 1.45
C ASP A 62 12.17 7.17 1.09
N LYS A 63 12.13 7.71 -0.14
CA LYS A 63 12.90 8.89 -0.52
C LYS A 63 12.56 10.13 0.30
N ILE A 64 11.27 10.42 0.50
CA ILE A 64 10.84 11.56 1.34
C ILE A 64 11.42 11.44 2.75
N LYS A 65 11.37 10.24 3.35
CA LYS A 65 11.98 9.98 4.66
C LYS A 65 13.49 10.18 4.64
N ALA A 66 14.18 9.66 3.62
CA ALA A 66 15.62 9.81 3.48
C ALA A 66 16.04 11.29 3.46
N ILE A 67 15.38 12.12 2.63
CA ILE A 67 15.65 13.57 2.56
C ILE A 67 15.36 14.24 3.90
N TYR A 68 14.24 13.90 4.54
CA TYR A 68 13.89 14.45 5.85
C TYR A 68 14.97 14.15 6.90
N HIS A 69 15.42 12.91 7.01
CA HIS A 69 16.45 12.49 7.96
C HIS A 69 17.85 13.03 7.62
N GLN A 70 18.22 13.06 6.34
CA GLN A 70 19.47 13.66 5.87
C GLN A 70 19.60 15.12 6.30
N HIS A 71 18.50 15.87 6.27
CA HIS A 71 18.44 17.26 6.72
C HIS A 71 18.03 17.40 8.18
N LYS A 72 18.13 16.33 8.98
CA LYS A 72 17.86 16.31 10.43
C LYS A 72 16.49 16.90 10.79
N GLY A 73 15.49 16.67 9.94
CA GLY A 73 14.12 17.16 10.10
C GLY A 73 13.91 18.66 9.82
N ARG A 74 14.95 19.40 9.38
CA ARG A 74 14.86 20.85 9.12
C ARG A 74 14.11 21.18 7.83
N TYR A 75 13.94 20.19 6.95
CA TYR A 75 13.28 20.36 5.67
C TYR A 75 11.81 19.99 5.79
N GLY A 76 10.95 21.01 5.64
CA GLY A 76 9.51 20.81 5.45
C GLY A 76 9.15 20.47 4.00
N TYR A 77 7.85 20.31 3.74
CA TYR A 77 7.34 19.80 2.45
C TYR A 77 7.91 20.54 1.23
N ARG A 78 8.00 21.88 1.26
CA ARG A 78 8.46 22.70 0.12
C ARG A 78 9.89 22.34 -0.29
N ARG A 79 10.78 22.18 0.69
CA ARG A 79 12.20 21.88 0.45
C ARG A 79 12.39 20.44 -0.02
N ILE A 80 11.66 19.49 0.58
CA ILE A 80 11.67 18.09 0.13
C ILE A 80 11.19 17.98 -1.33
N THR A 81 10.08 18.66 -1.68
CA THR A 81 9.58 18.69 -3.06
C THR A 81 10.57 19.30 -4.04
N ALA A 82 11.30 20.35 -3.65
CA ALA A 82 12.33 20.94 -4.49
C ALA A 82 13.48 19.95 -4.78
N VAL A 83 13.96 19.24 -3.77
CA VAL A 83 14.99 18.19 -3.92
C VAL A 83 14.50 17.08 -4.86
N LEU A 84 13.29 16.58 -4.66
CA LEU A 84 12.71 15.52 -5.51
C LEU A 84 12.58 15.96 -6.98
N ARG A 85 12.15 17.21 -7.23
CA ARG A 85 12.07 17.76 -8.60
C ARG A 85 13.45 17.87 -9.24
N ASN A 86 14.44 18.34 -8.49
CA ASN A 86 15.81 18.46 -8.98
C ASN A 86 16.42 17.08 -9.31
N GLU A 87 16.13 16.03 -8.52
CA GLU A 87 16.55 14.67 -8.87
C GLU A 87 15.99 14.20 -10.21
N VAL A 88 14.69 14.42 -10.48
CA VAL A 88 14.06 14.03 -11.75
C VAL A 88 14.71 14.78 -12.92
N VAL A 89 14.92 16.09 -12.77
CA VAL A 89 15.57 16.93 -13.80
C VAL A 89 17.01 16.49 -14.05
N ILE A 90 17.79 16.18 -13.01
CA ILE A 90 19.17 15.68 -13.14
C ILE A 90 19.20 14.30 -13.80
N ASN A 91 18.26 13.41 -13.45
CA ASN A 91 18.24 12.06 -14.00
C ASN A 91 17.95 12.06 -15.51
N HIS A 92 17.13 12.99 -16.00
CA HIS A 92 16.94 13.20 -17.45
C HIS A 92 18.19 13.75 -18.16
N LYS A 93 19.13 14.40 -17.45
CA LYS A 93 20.42 14.82 -18.01
C LYS A 93 21.48 13.71 -17.99
N LYS A 94 21.25 12.61 -17.27
CA LYS A 94 22.20 11.50 -17.11
C LYS A 94 22.05 10.37 -18.12
N TYR A 95 21.08 10.42 -19.04
CA TYR A 95 20.96 9.46 -20.13
C TYR A 95 21.36 10.11 -21.46
N ASN A 96 22.67 10.22 -21.67
CA ASN A 96 23.31 10.42 -22.98
C ASN A 96 24.51 9.46 -22.98
N GLY A 97 24.25 8.21 -23.34
CA GLY A 97 25.22 7.13 -23.47
C GLY A 97 24.62 6.06 -24.36
#